data_AF-A0A4Q9WNR2-F1
#
_entry.id   AF-A0A4Q9WNR2-F1
#
_cell.length_a   1.000
_cell.length_b   1.000
_cell.length_c   1.000
_cell.angle_alpha   90.00
_cell.angle_beta   90.00
_cell.angle_gamma   90.00
#
_symmetry.space_group_name_H-M   'P 1'
#
loop_
_entity.id
_entity.type
_entity.pdbx_description
1 polymer ?
#
loop_
_entity_poly.entity_id
_entity_poly.type
_entity_poly.pdbx_seq_one_letter_code
_entity_poly.pdbx_strand_id
1 'polypeptide(L)'
;MIKVNQQYFELIEDYRECFDEELFASRYSDILDKYDFVVGDFGYDQLRLKGFYKDSNKKAEISKRFSTIQDYILEYCNFGCPYFIVRHINDNERLELDSVDEVEDKLHDVKIKPTIQATQSTEKKNNK
;
A
#
# COMPACT_ATOMS: atom_id res chain seq x y z
N MET A 1 -5.52 1.98 3.94
CA MET A 1 -4.63 3.17 3.99
C MET A 1 -4.70 3.71 5.40
N ILE A 2 -3.56 4.00 6.02
CA ILE A 2 -3.45 4.49 7.41
C ILE A 2 -3.24 6.00 7.36
N LYS A 3 -3.85 6.77 8.27
CA LYS A 3 -3.72 8.24 8.28
C LYS A 3 -3.11 8.74 9.58
N VAL A 4 -1.91 9.33 9.51
CA VAL A 4 -1.20 9.89 10.66
C VAL A 4 -0.69 11.29 10.34
N ASN A 5 -0.94 12.27 11.22
CA ASN A 5 -0.48 13.67 11.07
C ASN A 5 -0.74 14.29 9.68
N GLN A 6 -1.90 13.99 9.08
CA GLN A 6 -2.30 14.42 7.72
C GLN A 6 -1.55 13.74 6.57
N GLN A 7 -0.62 12.85 6.87
CA GLN A 7 0.03 11.98 5.91
C GLN A 7 -0.69 10.65 5.79
N TYR A 8 -0.51 10.01 4.64
CA TYR A 8 -1.10 8.72 4.33
C TYR A 8 0.01 7.68 4.25
N PHE A 9 -0.23 6.54 4.88
CA PHE A 9 0.70 5.43 4.93
C PHE A 9 0.05 4.16 4.42
N GLU A 10 0.85 3.33 3.78
CA GLU A 10 0.50 1.99 3.35
C GLU A 10 1.35 0.98 4.10
N LEU A 11 0.70 -0.02 4.69
CA LEU A 11 1.40 -1.12 5.34
C LEU A 11 1.95 -2.06 4.26
N ILE A 12 3.28 -2.12 4.17
CA ILE A 12 3.98 -2.97 3.20
C ILE A 12 4.24 -4.35 3.80
N GLU A 13 4.65 -4.38 5.07
CA GLU A 13 4.99 -5.61 5.77
C GLU A 13 4.62 -5.49 7.25
N ASP A 14 4.06 -6.56 7.79
CA ASP A 14 3.78 -6.70 9.21
C ASP A 14 4.24 -8.08 9.67
N TYR A 15 5.34 -8.09 10.41
CA TYR A 15 5.89 -9.29 10.98
C TYR A 15 5.38 -9.48 12.41
N ARG A 16 4.66 -10.59 12.60
CA ARG A 16 3.99 -10.98 13.86
C ARG A 16 2.78 -10.13 14.24
N GLU A 17 2.12 -9.50 13.27
CA GLU A 17 0.86 -8.75 13.50
C GLU A 17 1.01 -7.71 14.62
N CYS A 18 2.12 -6.99 14.60
CA CYS A 18 2.51 -6.06 15.66
C CYS A 18 2.19 -4.61 15.32
N PHE A 19 1.70 -4.35 14.11
CA PHE A 19 1.31 -3.03 13.70
C PHE A 19 0.06 -2.57 14.45
N ASP A 20 0.19 -1.43 15.15
CA ASP A 20 -0.90 -0.75 15.84
C ASP A 20 -0.90 0.71 15.39
N GLU A 21 -2.01 1.14 14.78
CA GLU A 21 -2.18 2.49 14.24
C GLU A 21 -2.12 3.57 15.34
N GLU A 22 -2.70 3.32 16.50
CA GLU A 22 -2.68 4.29 17.62
C GLU A 22 -1.28 4.43 18.19
N LEU A 23 -0.57 3.30 18.36
CA LEU A 23 0.80 3.30 18.86
C LEU A 23 1.75 3.98 17.86
N PHE A 24 1.61 3.64 16.58
CA PHE A 24 2.37 4.28 15.50
C PHE A 24 2.13 5.78 15.49
N ALA A 25 0.87 6.24 15.49
CA ALA A 25 0.53 7.66 15.52
C ALA A 25 1.09 8.38 16.75
N SER A 26 1.08 7.75 17.92
CA SER A 26 1.61 8.34 19.16
C SER A 26 3.13 8.55 19.16
N ARG A 27 3.86 7.70 18.43
CA ARG A 27 5.33 7.75 18.33
C ARG A 27 5.82 8.46 17.08
N TYR A 28 4.94 8.64 16.11
CA TYR A 28 5.26 9.33 14.87
C TYR A 28 5.71 10.76 15.16
N SER A 29 6.73 11.21 14.41
CA SER A 29 7.30 12.54 14.55
C SER A 29 7.51 13.13 13.18
N ASP A 30 7.24 14.44 13.03
CA ASP A 30 7.34 15.19 11.77
C ASP A 30 8.73 15.12 11.11
N ILE A 31 9.77 14.77 11.87
CA ILE A 31 11.10 14.49 11.31
C ILE A 31 11.12 13.29 10.37
N LEU A 32 10.11 12.41 10.47
CA LEU A 32 9.94 11.23 9.64
C LEU A 32 9.30 11.55 8.27
N ASP A 33 8.61 12.69 8.14
CA ASP A 33 7.91 13.11 6.90
C ASP A 33 8.85 13.24 5.70
N LYS A 34 10.15 13.42 5.94
CA LYS A 34 11.16 13.51 4.88
C LYS A 34 11.52 12.16 4.27
N TYR A 35 11.08 11.05 4.83
CA TYR A 35 11.45 9.70 4.39
C TYR A 35 10.30 9.05 3.63
N ASP A 36 10.65 8.25 2.62
CA ASP A 36 9.65 7.53 1.81
C ASP A 36 9.09 6.30 2.54
N PHE A 37 9.86 5.72 3.47
CA PHE A 37 9.51 4.53 4.23
C PHE A 37 9.80 4.74 5.72
N VAL A 38 8.98 4.14 6.57
CA VAL A 38 9.19 4.10 8.01
C VAL A 38 9.12 2.65 8.47
N VAL A 39 10.14 2.22 9.19
CA VAL A 39 10.21 0.91 9.85
C VAL A 39 9.92 1.12 11.31
N GLY A 40 8.97 0.36 11.83
CA GLY A 40 8.68 0.25 13.25
C GLY A 40 9.19 -1.06 13.79
N ASP A 41 10.07 -1.03 14.77
CA ASP A 41 10.60 -2.24 15.42
C ASP A 41 10.44 -2.16 16.94
N PHE A 42 10.24 -3.31 17.60
CA PHE A 42 10.03 -3.37 19.04
C PHE A 42 11.31 -3.78 19.76
N GLY A 43 12.04 -2.78 20.26
CA GLY A 43 13.20 -3.00 21.13
C GLY A 43 12.82 -2.88 22.60
N TYR A 44 13.01 -3.93 23.40
CA TYR A 44 12.66 -3.95 24.83
C TYR A 44 11.21 -3.49 25.09
N ASP A 45 10.27 -3.99 24.29
CA ASP A 45 8.84 -3.63 24.33
C ASP A 45 8.53 -2.14 24.04
N GLN A 46 9.50 -1.41 23.50
CA GLN A 46 9.30 -0.03 23.04
C GLN A 46 9.33 0.04 21.52
N LEU A 47 8.28 0.62 20.95
CA LEU A 47 8.23 0.95 19.52
C LEU A 47 9.29 2.01 19.20
N ARG A 48 10.19 1.65 18.29
CA ARG A 48 11.21 2.53 17.70
C ARG A 48 10.81 2.76 16.24
N LEU A 49 10.84 4.01 15.81
CA LEU A 49 10.57 4.37 14.42
C LEU A 49 11.84 4.84 13.74
N LYS A 50 12.13 4.26 12.57
CA LYS A 50 13.29 4.60 11.75
C LYS A 50 12.86 4.88 10.32
N GLY A 51 13.24 6.05 9.82
CA GLY A 51 12.94 6.47 8.44
C GLY A 51 14.01 6.04 7.44
N PHE A 52 13.57 5.63 6.25
CA PHE A 52 14.38 5.19 5.12
C PHE A 52 13.90 5.85 3.81
N TYR A 53 14.82 6.10 2.90
CA TYR A 53 14.59 6.60 1.57
C TYR A 53 14.48 5.47 0.56
N LYS A 54 13.78 5.73 -0.54
CA LYS A 54 13.82 4.85 -1.72
C LYS A 54 15.24 4.75 -2.29
N ASP A 55 15.58 3.58 -2.82
CA ASP A 55 16.91 3.31 -3.40
C ASP A 55 17.23 4.20 -4.62
N SER A 56 16.21 4.70 -5.32
CA SER A 56 16.36 5.62 -6.45
C SER A 56 16.94 6.99 -6.04
N ASN A 57 16.93 7.34 -4.75
CA ASN A 57 17.44 8.61 -4.28
C ASN A 57 18.97 8.58 -4.16
N LYS A 58 19.68 9.05 -5.19
CA LYS A 58 21.15 9.11 -5.22
C LYS A 58 21.76 10.00 -4.13
N LYS A 59 20.98 10.91 -3.53
CA LYS A 59 21.43 11.76 -2.41
C LYS A 59 21.23 11.12 -1.04
N ALA A 60 20.49 10.01 -0.97
CA ALA A 60 20.26 9.31 0.28
C ALA A 60 21.53 8.58 0.72
N GLU A 61 21.84 8.72 2.01
CA GLU A 61 22.87 7.97 2.71
C GLU A 61 22.57 6.47 2.57
N ILE A 62 23.59 5.67 2.25
CA ILE A 62 23.41 4.23 1.96
C ILE A 62 22.74 3.50 3.13
N SER A 63 23.09 3.87 4.36
CA SER A 63 22.54 3.35 5.63
C SER A 63 21.05 3.63 5.84
N LYS A 64 20.45 4.51 5.03
CA LYS A 64 19.04 4.91 5.11
C LYS A 64 18.29 4.54 3.83
N ARG A 65 18.75 3.53 3.10
CA ARG A 65 18.08 3.06 1.88
C ARG A 65 17.12 1.92 2.18
N PHE A 66 16.12 1.77 1.32
CA PHE A 66 15.17 0.67 1.42
C PHE A 66 15.89 -0.69 1.39
N SER A 67 16.91 -0.83 0.53
CA SER A 67 17.73 -2.04 0.46
C SER A 67 18.42 -2.42 1.78
N THR A 68 18.69 -1.45 2.66
CA THR A 68 19.38 -1.66 3.94
C THR A 68 18.45 -1.89 5.13
N ILE A 69 17.13 -1.84 4.91
CA ILE A 69 16.14 -2.09 5.97
C ILE A 69 16.34 -3.49 6.56
N GLN A 70 16.57 -4.48 5.71
CA GLN A 70 16.78 -5.86 6.15
C GLN A 70 18.01 -5.97 7.07
N ASP A 71 19.11 -5.32 6.68
CA ASP A 71 20.33 -5.30 7.48
C ASP A 71 20.10 -4.60 8.82
N TYR A 72 19.35 -3.48 8.81
CA TYR A 72 18.96 -2.77 10.03
C TYR A 72 18.15 -3.66 10.98
N ILE A 73 17.16 -4.39 10.47
CA ILE A 73 16.36 -5.30 11.30
C ILE A 73 17.25 -6.41 11.88
N LEU A 74 18.14 -6.99 11.07
CA LEU A 74 19.05 -8.05 11.53
C LEU A 74 20.06 -7.56 12.58
N GLU A 75 20.52 -6.31 12.48
CA GLU A 75 21.51 -5.74 13.38
C GLU A 75 20.89 -5.24 14.70
N TYR A 76 19.69 -4.67 14.66
CA TYR A 76 19.08 -3.98 15.81
C TYR A 76 17.84 -4.68 16.40
N CYS A 77 17.20 -5.60 15.67
CA CYS A 77 16.03 -6.38 16.09
C CYS A 77 16.52 -7.80 16.46
N ASN A 78 16.43 -8.15 17.75
CA ASN A 78 16.81 -9.49 18.21
C ASN A 78 15.97 -10.60 17.53
N PHE A 79 16.40 -11.85 17.63
CA PHE A 79 15.63 -12.97 17.08
C PHE A 79 14.18 -12.98 17.56
N GLY A 80 13.23 -12.96 16.62
CA GLY A 80 11.80 -12.95 16.92
C GLY A 80 11.24 -11.59 17.35
N CYS A 81 12.03 -10.52 17.24
CA CYS A 81 11.58 -9.15 17.42
C CYS A 81 10.48 -8.80 16.40
N PRO A 82 9.29 -8.36 16.85
CA PRO A 82 8.24 -7.91 15.95
C PRO A 82 8.64 -6.59 15.28
N TYR A 83 8.28 -6.45 14.00
CA TYR A 83 8.51 -5.23 13.25
C TYR A 83 7.47 -5.08 12.14
N PHE A 84 7.29 -3.85 11.68
CA PHE A 84 6.45 -3.51 10.55
C PHE A 84 7.13 -2.47 9.67
N ILE A 85 6.73 -2.42 8.41
CA ILE A 85 7.23 -1.47 7.42
C ILE A 85 6.03 -0.76 6.80
N VAL A 86 6.01 0.57 6.90
CA VAL A 86 5.02 1.41 6.24
C VAL A 86 5.69 2.30 5.19
N ARG A 87 4.99 2.50 4.08
CA ARG A 87 5.39 3.40 3.00
C ARG A 87 4.56 4.67 3.07
N HIS A 88 5.23 5.80 2.90
CA HIS A 88 4.56 7.09 2.78
C HIS A 88 3.91 7.22 1.39
N ILE A 89 2.63 7.55 1.37
CA ILE A 89 1.86 7.78 0.15
C ILE A 89 1.86 9.26 -0.15
N ASN A 90 2.40 9.61 -1.31
CA ASN A 90 2.43 11.00 -1.76
C ASN A 90 1.04 11.42 -2.27
N ASP A 91 0.74 12.71 -2.20
CA ASP A 91 -0.55 13.25 -2.66
C ASP A 91 -0.90 12.87 -4.11
N ASN A 92 0.10 12.77 -5.00
CA ASN A 92 -0.13 12.30 -6.38
C ASN A 92 -0.60 10.84 -6.44
N GLU A 93 -0.01 9.94 -5.64
CA GLU A 93 -0.44 8.53 -5.60
C GLU A 93 -1.82 8.40 -4.95
N ARG A 94 -2.13 9.26 -3.98
CA ARG A 94 -3.45 9.31 -3.35
C ARG A 94 -4.55 9.73 -4.33
N LEU A 95 -4.29 10.75 -5.16
CA LEU A 95 -5.24 11.20 -6.18
C LEU A 95 -5.51 10.13 -7.24
N GLU A 96 -4.49 9.33 -7.59
CA GLU A 96 -4.67 8.20 -8.50
C GLU A 96 -5.54 7.10 -7.86
N LEU A 97 -5.34 6.77 -6.58
CA LEU A 97 -6.15 5.77 -5.87
C LEU A 97 -7.62 6.20 -5.75
N ASP A 98 -7.88 7.46 -5.37
CA ASP A 98 -9.25 8.00 -5.29
C ASP A 98 -9.95 8.01 -6.67
N SER A 99 -9.18 8.19 -7.76
CA SER A 99 -9.72 8.17 -9.12
C SER A 99 -10.06 6.77 -9.63
N VAL A 100 -9.44 5.72 -9.07
CA VAL A 100 -9.72 4.31 -9.41
C VAL A 100 -11.02 3.85 -8.75
N ASP A 101 -11.26 4.22 -7.49
CA ASP A 101 -12.53 3.91 -6.80
C ASP A 101 -13.74 4.57 -7.50
N GLU A 102 -13.58 5.78 -8.06
CA GLU A 102 -14.63 6.44 -8.84
C GLU A 102 -14.97 5.74 -10.18
N VAL A 103 -14.02 5.02 -10.79
CA VAL A 103 -14.29 4.30 -12.06
C VAL A 103 -14.89 2.91 -11.82
N GLU A 104 -14.58 2.26 -10.70
CA GLU A 104 -15.16 0.97 -10.29
C GLU A 104 -16.67 1.10 -10.00
N ASP A 105 -17.08 2.21 -9.38
CA ASP A 105 -18.49 2.51 -9.07
C ASP A 105 -19.32 2.75 -10.36
N LYS A 106 -18.70 3.35 -11.39
CA LYS A 106 -19.35 3.57 -12.70
C LYS A 106 -19.52 2.28 -13.51
N LEU A 107 -18.73 1.25 -13.25
CA LEU A 107 -18.81 -0.02 -13.97
C LEU A 107 -19.94 -0.92 -13.45
N HIS A 108 -20.29 -0.81 -12.17
CA HIS A 108 -21.37 -1.59 -11.54
C HIS A 108 -22.79 -1.25 -12.07
N ASP A 109 -22.98 -0.09 -12.70
CA ASP A 109 -24.26 0.32 -13.29
C ASP A 109 -24.47 -0.10 -14.76
N VAL A 110 -23.50 -0.79 -15.38
CA VAL A 110 -23.68 -1.34 -16.73
C VAL A 110 -24.55 -2.59 -16.66
N LYS A 111 -25.88 -2.39 -16.61
CA LYS A 111 -26.88 -3.44 -16.84
C LYS A 111 -26.75 -3.94 -18.28
N ILE A 112 -25.91 -4.94 -18.50
CA ILE A 112 -25.83 -5.67 -19.76
C ILE A 112 -27.19 -6.34 -19.95
N LYS A 113 -28.06 -5.74 -20.78
CA LYS A 113 -29.27 -6.43 -21.26
C LYS A 113 -28.80 -7.52 -22.22
N PRO A 114 -29.09 -8.81 -21.95
CA PRO A 114 -28.80 -9.85 -22.93
C PRO A 114 -29.64 -9.57 -24.19
N THR A 115 -28.97 -9.19 -25.28
CA THR A 115 -29.60 -9.06 -26.59
C THR A 115 -29.79 -10.47 -27.15
N ILE A 116 -30.92 -11.08 -26.83
CA ILE A 116 -31.35 -12.31 -27.49
C ILE A 116 -31.77 -11.92 -28.92
N GLN A 117 -30.93 -12.25 -29.91
CA GLN A 117 -31.34 -12.20 -31.31
C GLN A 117 -32.30 -13.37 -31.57
N ALA A 118 -33.60 -13.07 -31.53
CA ALA A 118 -34.62 -13.96 -32.07
C ALA A 118 -34.52 -13.93 -33.61
N THR A 119 -33.81 -14.89 -34.21
CA THR A 119 -33.91 -15.14 -35.64
C THR A 119 -35.06 -16.11 -35.89
N GLN A 120 -36.26 -15.59 -36.13
CA GLN A 120 -37.35 -16.37 -36.72
C GLN A 120 -37.22 -16.36 -38.25
N SER A 121 -37.22 -17.58 -38.80
CA SER A 121 -37.79 -17.99 -40.10
C SER A 121 -37.34 -17.27 -41.37
N THR A 122 -36.61 -18.00 -42.23
CA THR A 122 -36.93 -18.03 -43.66
C THR A 122 -37.03 -19.47 -44.15
N GLU A 123 -38.23 -19.82 -44.57
CA GLU A 123 -38.54 -20.95 -45.45
C GLU A 123 -37.69 -20.88 -46.73
N LYS A 124 -37.14 -22.00 -47.17
CA LYS A 124 -36.96 -22.26 -48.61
C LYS A 124 -37.41 -23.67 -48.96
N LYS A 125 -38.44 -23.69 -49.80
CA LYS A 125 -38.99 -24.82 -50.55
C LYS A 125 -37.98 -25.41 -51.56
N ASN A 126 -38.36 -26.60 -52.04
CA ASN A 126 -38.02 -27.29 -53.30
C ASN A 126 -36.95 -28.39 -53.19
N ASN A 127 -37.34 -29.66 -53.24
CA ASN A 127 -37.70 -30.49 -54.42
C ASN A 127 -36.49 -30.88 -55.29
N LYS A 128 -36.03 -32.13 -55.17
CA LYS A 128 -36.09 -33.17 -56.22
C LYS A 128 -35.62 -34.51 -55.68
#